data_AF-A0A7C7SKY8-F1
#
_entry.id   AF-A0A7C7SKY8-F1
#
_cell.length_a   1.000
_cell.length_b   1.000
_cell.length_c   1.000
_cell.angle_alpha   90.00
_cell.angle_beta   90.00
_cell.angle_gamma   90.00
#
_symmetry.space_group_name_H-M   'P 1'
#
loop_
_entity.id
_entity.type
_entity.pdbx_description
1 polymer ?
#
loop_
_entity_poly.entity_id
_entity_poly.type
_entity_poly.pdbx_seq_one_letter_code
_entity_poly.pdbx_strand_id
1 'polypeptide(L)'
;MSRPEHLGELRAAVAAGTVPHRTVKLEMRQNLMGLLRRHDTLLPGIVGYEDTVIPQIANAVLSQHNFVLLGLRGQAKTRILRGLTALLDDVLPVVPGCQINDDPLAPVCRACRTRVAEEGDALPVAWLPRERRFIEKLATPDVTIADMIG
;
A
#
# COMPACT_ATOMS: atom_id res chain seq x y z
N MET A 1 -6.31 -19.00 -11.39
CA MET A 1 -4.93 -18.96 -11.91
C MET A 1 -4.00 -19.12 -10.72
N SER A 2 -3.04 -20.06 -10.79
CA SER A 2 -2.01 -20.16 -9.75
C SER A 2 -1.16 -18.89 -9.76
N ARG A 3 -0.72 -18.46 -8.59
CA ARG A 3 0.18 -17.31 -8.46
C ARG A 3 1.63 -17.80 -8.61
N PRO A 4 2.53 -17.00 -9.20
CA PRO A 4 3.96 -17.30 -9.22
C PRO A 4 4.50 -17.66 -7.84
N GLU A 5 5.21 -18.78 -7.72
CA GLU A 5 5.83 -19.24 -6.48
C GLU A 5 7.30 -18.85 -6.41
N HIS A 6 7.92 -18.55 -7.55
CA HIS A 6 9.34 -18.23 -7.65
C HIS A 6 9.59 -16.94 -8.46
N LEU A 7 10.76 -16.33 -8.25
CA LEU A 7 11.12 -15.05 -8.88
C LEU A 7 11.13 -15.13 -10.41
N GLY A 8 11.60 -16.24 -11.00
CA GLY A 8 11.58 -16.42 -12.46
C GLY A 8 10.17 -16.39 -13.04
N GLU A 9 9.23 -17.09 -12.40
CA GLU A 9 7.81 -17.08 -12.77
C GLU A 9 7.19 -15.69 -12.59
N LEU A 10 7.56 -14.99 -11.52
CA LEU A 10 7.08 -13.64 -11.26
C LEU A 10 7.56 -12.66 -12.35
N ARG A 11 8.83 -12.76 -12.77
CA ARG A 11 9.37 -11.96 -13.89
C ARG A 11 8.59 -12.21 -15.17
N ALA A 12 8.34 -13.48 -15.50
CA ALA A 12 7.56 -13.86 -16.69
C ALA A 12 6.12 -13.33 -16.61
N ALA A 13 5.47 -13.43 -15.44
CA ALA A 13 4.12 -12.94 -15.23
C ALA A 13 4.02 -11.41 -15.35
N VAL A 14 5.01 -10.67 -14.84
CA VAL A 14 5.10 -9.21 -15.01
C VAL A 14 5.34 -8.84 -16.46
N ALA A 15 6.24 -9.54 -17.16
CA ALA A 15 6.49 -9.30 -18.60
C ALA A 15 5.26 -9.59 -19.47
N ALA A 16 4.48 -10.62 -19.12
CA ALA A 16 3.22 -10.94 -19.77
C ALA A 16 2.05 -10.00 -19.39
N GLY A 17 2.24 -9.11 -18.41
CA GLY A 17 1.22 -8.19 -17.92
C GLY A 17 0.12 -8.86 -17.08
N THR A 18 0.31 -10.11 -16.65
CA THR A 18 -0.67 -10.83 -15.80
C THR A 18 -0.55 -10.43 -14.32
N VAL A 19 0.64 -10.00 -13.90
CA VAL A 19 0.91 -9.42 -12.58
C VAL A 19 1.37 -7.96 -12.77
N PRO A 20 0.71 -6.97 -12.16
CA PRO A 20 1.16 -5.59 -12.24
C PRO A 20 2.44 -5.39 -11.40
N HIS A 21 3.41 -4.65 -11.95
CA HIS A 21 4.56 -4.15 -11.20
C HIS A 21 4.54 -2.63 -11.22
N ARG A 22 4.14 -2.02 -10.10
CA ARG A 22 3.87 -0.58 -10.00
C ARG A 22 4.06 -0.09 -8.58
N THR A 23 4.29 1.22 -8.43
CA THR A 23 4.35 1.85 -7.11
C THR A 23 2.97 1.85 -6.45
N VAL A 24 2.94 1.89 -5.11
CA VAL A 24 1.69 1.98 -4.35
C VAL A 24 0.86 3.22 -4.74
N LYS A 25 1.52 4.32 -5.10
CA LYS A 25 0.85 5.55 -5.54
C LYS A 25 0.13 5.36 -6.87
N LEU A 26 0.78 4.69 -7.82
CA LEU A 26 0.19 4.39 -9.11
C LEU A 26 -0.93 3.35 -9.00
N GLU A 27 -0.73 2.33 -8.17
CA GLU A 27 -1.74 1.32 -7.81
C GLU A 27 -3.01 1.98 -7.26
N MET A 28 -2.90 2.77 -6.18
CA MET A 28 -4.04 3.44 -5.58
C MET A 28 -4.75 4.38 -6.57
N ARG A 29 -3.99 5.12 -7.40
CA ARG A 29 -4.55 5.98 -8.44
C ARG A 29 -5.35 5.18 -9.47
N GLN A 30 -4.79 4.10 -10.01
CA GLN A 30 -5.43 3.29 -11.05
C GLN A 30 -6.68 2.59 -10.51
N ASN A 31 -6.61 2.08 -9.28
CA ASN A 31 -7.75 1.42 -8.64
C ASN A 31 -8.86 2.42 -8.28
N LEU A 32 -8.51 3.64 -7.84
CA LEU A 32 -9.48 4.72 -7.65
C LEU A 32 -10.14 5.13 -8.97
N MET A 33 -9.37 5.27 -10.06
CA MET A 33 -9.96 5.56 -11.38
C MET A 33 -10.96 4.48 -11.81
N GLY A 34 -10.64 3.20 -11.54
CA GLY A 34 -11.55 2.08 -11.80
C GLY A 34 -12.84 2.18 -10.98
N LEU A 35 -12.71 2.45 -9.67
CA LEU A 35 -13.83 2.66 -8.75
C LEU A 35 -14.76 3.80 -9.23
N LEU A 36 -14.18 4.95 -9.59
CA LEU A 36 -14.94 6.11 -10.06
C LEU A 36 -15.67 5.85 -11.39
N ARG A 37 -15.06 5.12 -12.32
CA ARG A 37 -15.71 4.72 -13.59
C ARG A 37 -16.89 3.79 -13.39
N ARG A 38 -16.87 2.98 -12.33
CA ARG A 38 -17.99 2.08 -11.97
C ARG A 38 -19.08 2.79 -11.17
N HIS A 39 -18.89 4.07 -10.83
CA HIS A 39 -19.75 4.81 -9.91
C HIS A 39 -19.87 4.14 -8.53
N ASP A 40 -18.83 3.41 -8.12
CA ASP A 40 -18.75 2.81 -6.80
C ASP A 40 -18.47 3.89 -5.74
N THR A 41 -18.90 3.65 -4.50
CA THR A 41 -18.66 4.58 -3.39
C THR A 41 -17.25 4.43 -2.82
N LEU A 42 -16.50 5.53 -2.81
CA LEU A 42 -15.23 5.62 -2.08
C LEU A 42 -15.50 5.69 -0.57
N LEU A 43 -14.86 4.81 0.22
CA LEU A 43 -14.98 4.76 1.69
C LEU A 43 -16.42 4.52 2.20
N PRO A 44 -17.05 3.37 1.85
CA PRO A 44 -18.37 3.04 2.35
C PRO A 44 -18.41 3.04 3.89
N GLY A 45 -19.40 3.71 4.49
CA GLY A 45 -19.54 3.83 5.94
C GLY A 45 -18.86 5.05 6.58
N ILE A 46 -18.28 5.95 5.76
CA ILE A 46 -18.00 7.33 6.15
C ILE A 46 -19.22 8.17 5.76
N VAL A 47 -19.81 8.88 6.72
CA VAL A 47 -21.04 9.67 6.55
C VAL A 47 -20.75 11.13 6.86
N GLY A 48 -21.28 12.05 6.04
CA GLY A 48 -21.20 13.50 6.25
C GLY A 48 -19.93 14.16 5.69
N TYR A 49 -19.13 13.41 4.93
CA TYR A 49 -17.88 13.87 4.31
C TYR A 49 -17.87 13.78 2.78
N GLU A 50 -19.02 13.46 2.19
CA GLU A 50 -19.24 13.23 0.77
C GLU A 50 -18.88 14.48 -0.05
N ASP A 51 -19.21 15.67 0.45
CA ASP A 51 -18.97 16.95 -0.23
C ASP A 51 -17.71 17.69 0.26
N THR A 52 -16.96 17.14 1.22
CA THR A 52 -15.82 17.84 1.85
C THR A 52 -14.52 17.03 1.83
N VAL A 53 -14.41 16.02 2.67
CA VAL A 53 -13.15 15.28 2.90
C VAL A 53 -12.93 14.21 1.82
N ILE A 54 -13.99 13.49 1.42
CA ILE A 54 -13.88 12.41 0.41
C ILE A 54 -13.36 12.94 -0.94
N PRO A 55 -13.88 14.07 -1.48
CA PRO A 55 -13.36 14.63 -2.73
C PRO A 55 -11.88 15.07 -2.62
N GLN A 56 -11.46 15.63 -1.48
CA GLN A 56 -10.08 16.03 -1.26
C GLN A 56 -9.13 14.82 -1.21
N ILE A 57 -9.55 13.74 -0.58
CA ILE A 57 -8.80 12.47 -0.57
C ILE A 57 -8.70 11.91 -1.98
N ALA A 58 -9.79 11.86 -2.73
CA ALA A 58 -9.80 11.39 -4.10
C ALA A 58 -8.82 12.20 -4.97
N ASN A 59 -8.85 13.54 -4.85
CA ASN A 59 -7.91 14.42 -5.55
C ASN A 59 -6.46 14.16 -5.15
N ALA A 60 -6.17 13.99 -3.85
CA ALA A 60 -4.82 13.70 -3.38
C ALA A 60 -4.29 12.36 -3.92
N VAL A 61 -5.13 11.31 -3.94
CA VAL A 61 -4.77 10.00 -4.50
C VAL A 61 -4.56 10.09 -6.02
N LEU A 62 -5.45 10.76 -6.74
CA LEU A 62 -5.32 10.96 -8.19
C LEU A 62 -4.03 11.74 -8.54
N SER A 63 -3.65 12.68 -7.68
CA SER A 63 -2.43 13.48 -7.79
C SER A 63 -1.19 12.76 -7.25
N GLN A 64 -1.34 11.55 -6.69
CA GLN A 64 -0.25 10.78 -6.08
C GLN A 64 0.49 11.54 -4.95
N HIS A 65 -0.24 12.40 -4.25
CA HIS A 65 0.28 13.20 -3.15
C HIS A 65 0.29 12.42 -1.83
N ASN A 66 1.27 12.72 -0.99
CA ASN A 66 1.21 12.36 0.42
C ASN A 66 0.31 13.39 1.11
N PHE A 67 -0.52 12.96 2.05
CA PHE A 67 -1.42 13.85 2.79
C PHE A 67 -1.51 13.46 4.25
N VAL A 68 -1.96 14.41 5.07
CA VAL A 68 -2.17 14.24 6.51
C VAL A 68 -3.64 14.52 6.81
N LEU A 69 -4.28 13.65 7.59
CA LEU A 69 -5.63 13.89 8.09
C LEU A 69 -5.56 14.62 9.44
N LEU A 70 -5.96 15.88 9.44
CA LEU A 70 -6.08 16.71 10.65
C LEU A 70 -7.54 16.77 11.08
N GLY A 71 -7.78 16.68 12.38
CA GLY A 71 -9.13 16.73 12.92
C GLY A 71 -9.20 16.33 14.39
N LEU A 72 -10.33 16.63 15.03
CA LEU A 72 -10.58 16.29 16.43
C LEU A 72 -10.74 14.78 16.64
N ARG A 73 -10.69 14.34 17.90
CA ARG A 73 -10.99 12.95 18.27
C ARG A 73 -12.42 12.61 17.82
N GLY A 74 -12.61 11.41 17.29
CA GLY A 74 -13.92 10.93 16.82
C GLY A 74 -14.27 11.26 15.37
N GLN A 75 -13.48 12.07 14.66
CA GLN A 75 -13.73 12.45 13.26
C GLN A 75 -13.28 11.40 12.22
N ALA A 76 -13.44 10.11 12.54
CA ALA A 76 -13.21 8.99 11.62
C ALA A 76 -11.82 8.87 10.93
N LYS A 77 -10.78 9.63 11.33
CA LYS A 77 -9.43 9.62 10.70
C LYS A 77 -8.87 8.21 10.49
N THR A 78 -8.84 7.39 11.54
CA THR A 78 -8.33 6.01 11.46
C THR A 78 -9.21 5.14 10.58
N ARG A 79 -10.54 5.35 10.57
CA ARG A 79 -11.47 4.61 9.71
C ARG A 79 -11.23 4.95 8.24
N ILE A 80 -11.02 6.23 7.91
CA ILE A 80 -10.67 6.68 6.57
C ILE A 80 -9.36 6.02 6.11
N LEU A 81 -8.30 6.11 6.92
CA LEU A 81 -7.00 5.52 6.58
C LEU A 81 -7.08 4.01 6.32
N ARG A 82 -7.81 3.29 7.18
CA ARG A 82 -8.03 1.84 6.99
C ARG A 82 -8.87 1.57 5.74
N GLY A 83 -9.88 2.39 5.45
CA GLY A 83 -10.71 2.24 4.25
C GLY A 83 -9.93 2.44 2.94
N LEU A 84 -8.84 3.23 2.94
CA LEU A 84 -7.99 3.42 1.76
C LEU A 84 -7.27 2.14 1.32
N THR A 85 -7.13 1.15 2.20
CA THR A 85 -6.59 -0.17 1.82
C THR A 85 -7.44 -0.88 0.76
N ALA A 86 -8.73 -0.53 0.63
CA ALA A 86 -9.58 -1.05 -0.44
C ALA A 86 -9.16 -0.59 -1.85
N LEU A 87 -8.30 0.43 -1.95
CA LEU A 87 -7.69 0.87 -3.21
C LEU A 87 -6.41 0.09 -3.55
N LEU A 88 -5.98 -0.84 -2.70
CA LEU A 88 -4.85 -1.72 -2.97
C LEU A 88 -5.32 -3.02 -3.63
N ASP A 89 -4.47 -3.58 -4.48
CA ASP A 89 -4.64 -4.90 -5.07
C ASP A 89 -4.72 -5.96 -3.97
N ASP A 90 -5.53 -7.00 -4.19
CA ASP A 90 -5.84 -8.01 -3.18
C ASP A 90 -4.59 -8.66 -2.57
N VAL A 91 -3.53 -8.80 -3.36
CA VAL A 91 -2.24 -9.34 -2.94
C VAL A 91 -1.06 -8.62 -3.59
N LEU A 92 0.06 -8.58 -2.86
CA LEU A 92 1.34 -8.04 -3.32
C LEU A 92 2.43 -9.14 -3.22
N PRO A 93 3.27 -9.36 -4.25
CA PRO A 93 4.40 -10.27 -4.14
C PRO A 93 5.47 -9.68 -3.21
N VAL A 94 5.99 -10.48 -2.29
CA VAL A 94 6.97 -10.08 -1.29
C VAL A 94 8.03 -11.18 -1.10
N VAL A 95 9.23 -10.79 -0.70
CA VAL A 95 10.27 -11.74 -0.31
C VAL A 95 9.85 -12.41 1.03
N PRO A 96 9.71 -13.74 1.07
CA PRO A 96 9.29 -14.44 2.29
C PRO A 96 10.30 -14.25 3.41
N GLY A 97 9.80 -13.98 4.61
CA GLY A 97 10.62 -13.72 5.80
C GLY A 97 11.19 -12.29 5.89
N CYS A 98 10.95 -11.43 4.90
CA CYS A 98 11.35 -10.02 5.01
C CYS A 98 10.41 -9.24 5.95
N GLN A 99 10.97 -8.57 6.96
CA GLN A 99 10.21 -7.79 7.93
C GLN A 99 9.51 -6.57 7.32
N ILE A 100 10.07 -6.00 6.26
CA ILE A 100 9.53 -4.80 5.59
C ILE A 100 8.76 -5.15 4.30
N ASN A 101 8.53 -6.43 4.03
CA ASN A 101 7.81 -6.91 2.84
C ASN A 101 8.45 -6.44 1.53
N ASP A 102 9.76 -6.66 1.38
CA ASP A 102 10.51 -6.24 0.20
C ASP A 102 9.96 -6.81 -1.09
N ASP A 103 10.04 -6.02 -2.16
CA ASP A 103 9.72 -6.43 -3.52
C ASP A 103 10.78 -7.42 -4.05
N PRO A 104 10.41 -8.64 -4.46
CA PRO A 104 11.34 -9.61 -5.04
C PRO A 104 12.01 -9.13 -6.33
N LEU A 105 11.37 -8.24 -7.08
CA LEU A 105 11.89 -7.71 -8.35
C LEU A 105 12.80 -6.49 -8.14
N ALA A 106 12.64 -5.79 -7.02
CA ALA A 106 13.39 -4.56 -6.70
C ALA A 106 13.66 -4.43 -5.19
N PRO A 107 14.45 -5.35 -4.58
CA PRO A 107 14.68 -5.35 -3.14
C PRO A 107 15.48 -4.13 -2.66
N VAL A 108 15.07 -3.57 -1.52
CA VAL A 108 15.75 -2.43 -0.88
C VAL A 108 16.63 -2.90 0.27
N CYS A 109 16.19 -3.93 0.99
CA CYS A 109 16.88 -4.51 2.13
C CYS A 109 18.13 -5.28 1.70
N ARG A 110 19.23 -5.16 2.47
CA ARG A 110 20.50 -5.84 2.16
C ARG A 110 20.35 -7.36 2.09
N ALA A 111 19.67 -7.96 3.06
CA ALA A 111 19.46 -9.41 3.11
C ALA A 111 18.69 -9.91 1.88
N CYS A 112 17.69 -9.16 1.44
CA CYS A 112 16.85 -9.46 0.29
C CYS A 112 17.64 -9.36 -1.03
N ARG A 113 18.51 -8.34 -1.15
CA ARG A 113 19.45 -8.21 -2.28
C ARG A 113 20.42 -9.38 -2.36
N THR A 114 20.99 -9.80 -1.22
CA THR A 114 21.87 -10.98 -1.16
C THR A 114 21.13 -12.22 -1.62
N ARG A 115 19.92 -12.48 -1.08
CA ARG A 115 19.10 -13.62 -1.48
C ARG A 115 18.72 -13.63 -2.96
N VAL A 116 18.32 -12.49 -3.53
CA VAL A 116 18.05 -12.38 -4.97
C VAL A 116 19.30 -12.71 -5.80
N ALA A 117 20.49 -12.30 -5.34
CA ALA A 117 21.74 -12.60 -6.04
C ALA A 117 22.18 -14.07 -5.93
N GLU A 118 21.94 -14.71 -4.78
CA GLU A 118 22.33 -16.10 -4.52
C GLU A 118 21.33 -17.11 -5.09
N GLU A 119 20.03 -16.88 -4.89
CA GLU A 119 18.95 -17.80 -5.25
C GLU A 119 18.45 -17.56 -6.70
N GLY A 120 18.66 -16.36 -7.24
CA GLY A 120 18.25 -16.01 -8.60
C GLY A 120 16.77 -16.26 -8.87
N ASP A 121 16.46 -16.90 -9.99
CA ASP A 121 15.08 -17.23 -10.38
C ASP A 121 14.39 -18.25 -9.45
N ALA A 122 15.16 -18.98 -8.64
CA ALA A 122 14.64 -19.93 -7.66
C ALA A 122 14.25 -19.28 -6.32
N LEU A 123 14.46 -17.97 -6.14
CA LEU A 123 14.02 -17.26 -4.93
C LEU A 123 12.50 -17.44 -4.76
N PRO A 124 12.02 -17.99 -3.61
CA PRO A 124 10.60 -18.14 -3.36
C PRO A 124 9.91 -16.78 -3.20
N VAL A 125 8.65 -16.71 -3.62
CA VAL A 125 7.79 -15.52 -3.55
C VAL A 125 6.60 -15.81 -2.65
N ALA A 126 6.36 -14.93 -1.68
CA ALA A 126 5.14 -14.94 -0.88
C ALA A 126 4.16 -13.87 -1.36
N TRP A 127 2.88 -14.04 -1.06
CA TRP A 127 1.82 -13.10 -1.46
C TRP A 127 1.17 -12.48 -0.23
N LEU A 128 1.38 -11.18 -0.03
CA LEU A 128 0.88 -10.42 1.11
C LEU A 128 -0.52 -9.85 0.82
N PRO A 129 -1.56 -10.24 1.58
CA PRO A 129 -2.90 -9.66 1.47
C PRO A 129 -2.92 -8.16 1.76
N ARG A 130 -3.80 -7.41 1.08
CA ARG A 130 -3.90 -5.94 1.26
C ARG A 130 -4.16 -5.48 2.68
N GLU A 131 -4.91 -6.25 3.46
CA GLU A 131 -5.26 -5.91 4.84
C GLU A 131 -4.01 -5.86 5.73
N ARG A 132 -2.96 -6.61 5.36
CA ARG A 132 -1.66 -6.65 6.05
C ARG A 132 -0.67 -5.59 5.55
N ARG A 133 -1.04 -4.80 4.54
CA ARG A 133 -0.20 -3.71 4.01
C ARG A 133 -0.37 -2.41 4.79
N PHE A 134 -1.42 -2.28 5.60
CA PHE A 134 -1.60 -1.13 6.49
C PHE A 134 -0.76 -1.27 7.75
N ILE A 135 0.12 -0.30 7.98
CA ILE A 135 0.97 -0.21 9.16
C ILE A 135 0.64 1.10 9.89
N GLU A 136 0.23 0.97 11.14
CA GLU A 136 0.05 2.12 12.04
C GLU A 136 1.28 2.22 12.93
N LYS A 137 2.06 3.29 12.74
CA LYS A 137 3.09 3.67 13.69
C LYS A 137 2.49 4.68 14.65
N LEU A 138 2.15 4.23 15.85
CA LEU A 138 1.83 5.14 16.94
C LEU A 138 3.13 5.89 17.26
N ALA A 139 3.16 7.19 16.96
CA ALA A 139 4.12 8.06 17.60
C ALA A 139 3.73 8.09 19.08
N THR A 140 4.42 7.34 19.93
CA THR A 140 4.34 7.56 21.37
C THR A 140 4.85 8.99 21.62
N PRO A 141 4.00 9.89 22.14
CA PRO A 141 4.37 11.27 22.40
C PRO A 141 5.10 11.35 23.74
N ASP A 142 6.13 10.52 23.94
CA ASP A 142 6.90 10.52 25.18
C ASP A 142 7.92 11.68 25.21
N VAL A 143 7.94 12.48 24.13
CA VAL A 143 8.71 13.72 24.02
C VAL A 143 7.74 14.80 23.56
N THR A 144 7.44 15.74 24.45
CA THR A 144 6.65 16.92 24.09
C THR A 144 7.52 17.89 23.29
N ILE A 145 6.90 18.81 22.55
CA ILE A 145 7.63 19.91 21.89
C ILE A 145 8.44 20.72 22.93
N ALA A 146 7.95 20.82 24.18
CA ALA A 146 8.67 21.46 25.27
C ALA A 146 9.97 20.71 25.62
N ASP A 147 9.94 19.38 25.67
CA ASP A 147 11.13 18.55 25.93
C ASP A 147 12.19 18.64 24.82
N MET A 148 11.82 19.10 23.61
CA MET A 148 12.75 19.28 22.48
C MET A 148 13.40 20.67 22.43
N ILE A 149 12.81 21.68 23.08
CA ILE A 149 13.28 23.07 23.05
C ILE A 149 13.99 23.43 24.37
N GLY A 150 13.66 22.73 25.47
CA GLY A 150 14.00 23.12 26.83
C GLY A 150 12.84 23.89 27.47
#